data_AF-V5Z6M0-F1
#
_entry.id   AF-V5Z6M0-F1
#
_cell.length_a   1.000
_cell.length_b   1.000
_cell.length_c   1.000
_cell.angle_alpha   90.00
_cell.angle_beta   90.00
_cell.angle_gamma   90.00
#
_symmetry.space_group_name_H-M   'P 1'
#
loop_
_entity.id
_entity.type
_entity.pdbx_description
1 polymer ?
#
loop_
_entity_poly.entity_id
_entity_poly.type
_entity_poly.pdbx_seq_one_letter_code
_entity_poly.pdbx_strand_id
1 'polypeptide(L)'
;MESDHSTIAPVPLLDLTAVPGDMLLLGKRLADTKYQIDLLGKKGWGELTGNLHGLEASGEWNGPDDALTFFSKIFPFVSLPSDTAPVGIWRVPVERVIGRSWRWWPEHLSASSEEKLREYLAAGNAADGTCYYFISALGLLLAAQGQSRVNYCRQRDIPFITARVTELPYPPADRFKLYHVSKGATRQSWVVLNDRYLQAVQWPRITLPALARYGVHSTSWPLIFPATDLIFAELHNPQPVQEFIAPCIDLHVLQQKIAAEQQAARLTAQPKKMAIGDMDIVNLGAVSFTLMFFFLLSLVAAGMTVGEGWVGLISLLICAMSGSLLLMLVAPIFRVAKHPASRDAQPVHEPSPESAKPPTDIA
;
A
#
# COMPACT_ATOMS: atom_id res chain seq x y z
N MET A 1 46.92 -41.60 -12.17
CA MET A 1 46.10 -40.38 -12.03
C MET A 1 45.01 -40.49 -13.08
N GLU A 2 43.93 -41.18 -12.72
CA GLU A 2 42.73 -41.26 -13.56
C GLU A 2 42.05 -39.90 -13.50
N SER A 3 42.00 -39.25 -14.65
CA SER A 3 41.21 -38.05 -14.87
C SER A 3 39.74 -38.45 -14.79
N ASP A 4 39.08 -38.10 -13.69
CA ASP A 4 37.63 -38.10 -13.56
C ASP A 4 37.05 -37.15 -14.61
N HIS A 5 36.83 -37.67 -15.81
CA HIS A 5 35.84 -37.12 -16.71
C HIS A 5 34.47 -37.39 -16.08
N SER A 6 34.13 -36.55 -15.10
CA SER A 6 32.77 -36.40 -14.61
C SER A 6 31.92 -36.07 -15.84
N THR A 7 31.24 -37.08 -16.34
CA THR A 7 30.35 -36.99 -17.47
C THR A 7 29.17 -36.18 -16.96
N ILE A 8 29.21 -34.86 -17.15
CA ILE A 8 28.18 -33.93 -16.68
C ILE A 8 26.86 -34.41 -17.28
N ALA A 9 25.99 -34.97 -16.45
CA ALA A 9 24.67 -35.39 -16.87
C ALA A 9 23.97 -34.19 -17.54
N PRO A 10 23.29 -34.40 -18.68
CA PRO A 10 22.65 -33.30 -19.40
C PRO A 10 21.62 -32.64 -18.48
N VAL A 11 21.67 -31.31 -18.39
CA VAL A 11 20.74 -30.53 -17.57
C VAL A 11 19.30 -30.82 -18.01
N PRO A 12 18.39 -31.23 -17.10
CA PRO A 12 17.03 -31.60 -17.46
C PRO A 12 16.22 -30.40 -17.96
N LEU A 13 15.23 -30.68 -18.81
CA LEU A 13 14.24 -29.68 -19.22
C LEU A 13 13.28 -29.42 -18.06
N LEU A 14 12.90 -28.15 -17.86
CA LEU A 14 11.87 -27.79 -16.89
C LEU A 14 10.55 -28.46 -17.27
N ASP A 15 10.02 -29.27 -16.36
CA ASP A 15 8.74 -29.94 -16.55
C ASP A 15 7.58 -28.95 -16.39
N LEU A 16 6.73 -28.91 -17.41
CA LEU A 16 5.54 -28.05 -17.48
C LEU A 16 4.26 -28.85 -17.71
N THR A 17 4.33 -30.19 -17.67
CA THR A 17 3.21 -31.09 -18.00
C THR A 17 2.04 -30.95 -17.03
N ALA A 18 2.31 -30.58 -15.77
CA ALA A 18 1.29 -30.34 -14.76
C ALA A 18 0.53 -29.00 -14.94
N VAL A 19 1.03 -28.08 -15.77
CA VAL A 19 0.43 -26.76 -15.94
C VAL A 19 -0.67 -26.82 -17.01
N PRO A 20 -1.90 -26.35 -16.72
CA PRO A 20 -2.97 -26.33 -17.72
C PRO A 20 -2.60 -25.57 -18.99
N GLY A 21 -3.02 -26.06 -20.15
CA GLY A 21 -2.69 -25.45 -21.46
C GLY A 21 -3.10 -23.97 -21.58
N ASP A 22 -4.21 -23.60 -20.96
CA ASP A 22 -4.68 -22.22 -20.92
C ASP A 22 -3.75 -21.29 -20.13
N MET A 23 -3.17 -21.80 -19.03
CA MET A 23 -2.18 -21.09 -18.22
C MET A 23 -0.86 -20.99 -18.96
N LEU A 24 -0.44 -22.08 -19.62
CA LEU A 24 0.73 -22.10 -20.48
C LEU A 24 0.66 -21.05 -21.59
N LEU A 25 -0.53 -20.85 -22.19
CA LEU A 25 -0.76 -19.82 -23.20
C LEU A 25 -0.74 -18.40 -22.61
N LEU A 26 -1.35 -18.21 -21.44
CA LEU A 26 -1.34 -16.94 -20.73
C LEU A 26 0.09 -16.51 -20.37
N GLY A 27 0.87 -17.41 -19.78
CA GLY A 27 2.28 -17.17 -19.45
C GLY A 27 3.11 -16.78 -20.67
N LYS A 28 3.00 -17.54 -21.76
CA LYS A 28 3.68 -17.21 -23.02
C LYS A 28 3.30 -15.82 -23.54
N ARG A 29 2.01 -15.50 -23.56
CA ARG A 29 1.52 -14.19 -24.01
C ARG A 29 2.08 -13.04 -23.17
N LEU A 30 2.19 -13.21 -21.85
CA LEU A 30 2.77 -12.20 -20.96
C LEU A 30 4.25 -11.96 -21.26
N ALA A 31 5.03 -13.04 -21.44
CA ALA A 31 6.43 -12.94 -21.81
C ALA A 31 6.62 -12.28 -23.19
N ASP A 32 5.79 -12.65 -24.17
CA ASP A 32 5.76 -12.02 -25.49
C ASP A 32 5.39 -10.53 -25.40
N THR A 33 4.38 -10.16 -24.61
CA THR A 33 3.98 -8.77 -24.40
C THR A 33 5.09 -7.93 -23.80
N LYS A 34 5.75 -8.39 -22.73
CA LYS A 34 6.88 -7.64 -22.14
C LYS A 34 8.01 -7.47 -23.13
N TYR A 35 8.32 -8.51 -23.90
CA TYR A 35 9.35 -8.43 -24.93
C TYR A 35 9.03 -7.36 -26.00
N GLN A 36 7.78 -7.27 -26.45
CA GLN A 36 7.36 -6.23 -27.39
C GLN A 36 7.43 -4.83 -26.78
N ILE A 37 7.04 -4.68 -25.51
CA ILE A 37 7.16 -3.40 -24.78
C ILE A 37 8.62 -2.94 -24.71
N ASP A 38 9.55 -3.84 -24.37
CA ASP A 38 10.98 -3.54 -24.33
C ASP A 38 11.51 -3.15 -25.73
N LEU A 39 11.05 -3.81 -26.80
CA LEU A 39 11.42 -3.46 -28.18
C LEU A 39 10.89 -2.08 -28.60
N LEU A 40 9.71 -1.68 -28.15
CA LEU A 40 9.17 -0.34 -28.37
C LEU A 40 10.00 0.70 -27.61
N GLY A 41 10.34 0.42 -26.35
CA GLY A 41 11.24 1.24 -25.55
C GLY A 41 12.58 1.50 -26.23
N LYS A 42 13.21 0.44 -26.75
CA LYS A 42 14.45 0.53 -27.55
C LYS A 42 14.33 1.50 -28.73
N LYS A 43 13.18 1.51 -29.41
CA LYS A 43 12.93 2.35 -30.59
C LYS A 43 12.56 3.80 -30.24
N GLY A 44 12.66 4.20 -28.97
CA GLY A 44 12.28 5.53 -28.49
C GLY A 44 10.79 5.71 -28.23
N TRP A 45 9.99 4.65 -28.30
CA TRP A 45 8.54 4.69 -28.02
C TRP A 45 8.21 4.30 -26.57
N GLY A 46 9.22 4.36 -25.69
CA GLY A 46 9.09 3.99 -24.27
C GLY A 46 7.99 4.77 -23.57
N GLU A 47 7.80 6.05 -23.89
CA GLU A 47 6.79 6.93 -23.30
C GLU A 47 5.36 6.42 -23.48
N LEU A 48 5.02 5.90 -24.67
CA LEU A 48 3.69 5.31 -24.92
C LEU A 48 3.40 4.13 -24.00
N THR A 49 4.46 3.43 -23.61
CA THR A 49 4.40 2.28 -22.73
C THR A 49 4.89 2.56 -21.33
N GLY A 50 5.22 3.81 -20.96
CA GLY A 50 6.02 4.13 -19.76
C GLY A 50 5.44 3.55 -18.46
N ASN A 51 4.12 3.50 -18.39
CA ASN A 51 3.36 2.85 -17.33
C ASN A 51 3.69 1.36 -17.08
N LEU A 52 4.04 0.61 -18.13
CA LEU A 52 4.40 -0.81 -18.12
C LEU A 52 5.87 -1.07 -18.50
N HIS A 53 6.48 -0.12 -19.19
CA HIS A 53 7.86 -0.16 -19.59
C HIS A 53 8.73 0.27 -18.42
N GLY A 54 8.41 1.31 -17.65
CA GLY A 54 9.27 1.87 -16.60
C GLY A 54 9.29 3.41 -16.67
N LEU A 55 9.70 4.08 -15.59
CA LEU A 55 9.53 5.53 -15.41
C LEU A 55 10.31 6.42 -16.39
N GLU A 56 11.34 5.92 -17.09
CA GLU A 56 12.15 6.74 -18.02
C GLU A 56 12.33 6.03 -19.37
N ALA A 57 12.02 6.73 -20.47
CA ALA A 57 12.16 6.25 -21.84
C ALA A 57 13.59 6.45 -22.42
N SER A 58 14.44 7.23 -21.75
CA SER A 58 15.74 7.72 -22.26
C SER A 58 16.99 7.08 -21.62
N GLY A 59 16.84 6.12 -20.71
CA GLY A 59 17.94 5.24 -20.29
C GLY A 59 18.95 5.80 -19.28
N GLU A 60 18.76 7.01 -18.75
CA GLU A 60 19.77 7.62 -17.86
C GLU A 60 19.66 7.16 -16.40
N TRP A 61 18.46 6.89 -15.86
CA TRP A 61 18.32 6.53 -14.43
C TRP A 61 17.28 5.44 -14.10
N ASN A 62 16.19 5.27 -14.87
CA ASN A 62 15.18 4.21 -14.66
C ASN A 62 14.80 3.51 -15.97
N GLY A 63 15.66 2.63 -16.49
CA GLY A 63 15.34 1.76 -17.64
C GLY A 63 14.15 0.82 -17.36
N PRO A 64 13.79 -0.08 -18.29
CA PRO A 64 12.57 -0.86 -18.24
C PRO A 64 12.36 -1.60 -16.91
N ASP A 65 11.14 -1.84 -16.49
CA ASP A 65 10.80 -2.65 -15.33
C ASP A 65 11.48 -4.01 -15.46
N ASP A 66 12.05 -4.48 -14.34
CA ASP A 66 12.47 -5.86 -14.24
C ASP A 66 11.26 -6.81 -14.30
N ALA A 67 11.56 -8.11 -14.44
CA ALA A 67 10.53 -9.12 -14.62
C ALA A 67 9.49 -9.13 -13.50
N LEU A 68 9.94 -8.89 -12.26
CA LEU A 68 9.10 -8.95 -11.07
C LEU A 68 8.21 -7.71 -10.94
N THR A 69 8.75 -6.53 -11.19
CA THR A 69 8.04 -5.24 -11.20
C THR A 69 7.00 -5.20 -12.32
N PHE A 70 7.34 -5.66 -13.51
CA PHE A 70 6.38 -5.77 -14.60
C PHE A 70 5.23 -6.71 -14.26
N PHE A 71 5.57 -7.88 -13.69
CA PHE A 71 4.56 -8.86 -13.30
C PHE A 71 3.62 -8.33 -12.22
N SER A 72 4.13 -7.63 -11.18
CA SER A 72 3.32 -7.06 -10.09
C SER A 72 2.41 -5.91 -10.51
N LYS A 73 2.70 -5.24 -11.63
CA LYS A 73 1.78 -4.26 -12.24
C LYS A 73 0.55 -4.91 -12.87
N ILE A 74 0.68 -6.13 -13.36
CA ILE A 74 -0.40 -6.84 -14.06
C ILE A 74 -1.14 -7.78 -13.11
N PHE A 75 -0.43 -8.59 -12.34
CA PHE A 75 -0.99 -9.55 -11.41
C PHE A 75 -0.94 -8.99 -9.98
N PRO A 76 -2.07 -8.93 -9.27
CA PRO A 76 -2.11 -8.46 -7.91
C PRO A 76 -1.53 -9.52 -6.96
N PHE A 77 -1.13 -9.08 -5.76
CA PHE A 77 -0.65 -9.93 -4.66
C PHE A 77 0.55 -10.83 -4.99
N VAL A 78 1.47 -10.33 -5.82
CA VAL A 78 2.77 -10.98 -6.01
C VAL A 78 3.55 -10.91 -4.71
N SER A 79 3.92 -12.06 -4.17
CA SER A 79 4.72 -12.14 -2.95
C SER A 79 6.13 -11.64 -3.18
N LEU A 80 6.73 -11.06 -2.13
CA LEU A 80 8.17 -10.79 -2.13
C LEU A 80 8.93 -12.13 -2.17
N PRO A 81 9.93 -12.28 -3.06
CA PRO A 81 10.75 -13.48 -3.08
C PRO A 81 11.45 -13.67 -1.72
N SER A 82 11.25 -14.84 -1.10
CA SER A 82 12.01 -15.25 0.08
C SER A 82 13.36 -15.84 -0.34
N ASP A 83 14.35 -15.80 0.57
CA ASP A 83 15.68 -16.44 0.42
C ASP A 83 15.58 -17.97 0.47
N THR A 84 14.78 -18.53 -0.43
CA THR A 84 14.56 -19.96 -0.56
C THR A 84 15.64 -20.54 -1.45
N ALA A 85 16.19 -21.68 -1.06
CA ALA A 85 17.16 -22.38 -1.91
C ALA A 85 16.52 -22.70 -3.28
N PRO A 86 17.29 -22.57 -4.38
CA PRO A 86 16.81 -22.96 -5.70
C PRO A 86 16.34 -24.42 -5.72
N VAL A 87 15.25 -24.68 -6.42
CA VAL A 87 14.70 -26.03 -6.66
C VAL A 87 15.69 -26.87 -7.47
N GLY A 88 16.44 -26.24 -8.36
CA GLY A 88 17.51 -26.90 -9.12
C GLY A 88 18.01 -26.09 -10.30
N ILE A 89 18.85 -26.72 -11.13
CA ILE A 89 19.32 -26.18 -12.41
C ILE A 89 18.52 -26.85 -13.52
N TRP A 90 17.92 -26.04 -14.40
CA TRP A 90 17.03 -26.51 -15.45
C TRP A 90 17.32 -25.80 -16.77
N ARG A 91 17.03 -26.48 -17.88
CA ARG A 91 16.86 -25.85 -19.18
C ARG A 91 15.43 -25.31 -19.25
N VAL A 92 15.28 -24.00 -19.41
CA VAL A 92 13.98 -23.33 -19.42
C VAL A 92 13.64 -22.82 -20.81
N PRO A 93 12.37 -22.94 -21.28
CA PRO A 93 11.97 -22.40 -22.57
C PRO A 93 12.02 -20.87 -22.59
N VAL A 94 12.76 -20.29 -23.52
CA VAL A 94 13.00 -18.84 -23.58
C VAL A 94 11.70 -18.04 -23.78
N GLU A 95 10.76 -18.59 -24.54
CA GLU A 95 9.44 -17.99 -24.77
C GLU A 95 8.58 -17.85 -23.49
N ARG A 96 8.98 -18.48 -22.39
CA ARG A 96 8.29 -18.41 -21.08
C ARG A 96 8.99 -17.52 -20.06
N VAL A 97 10.10 -16.90 -20.44
CA VAL A 97 10.89 -16.07 -19.53
C VAL A 97 10.59 -14.59 -19.77
N ILE A 98 10.15 -13.90 -18.72
CA ILE A 98 10.11 -12.44 -18.68
C ILE A 98 11.51 -11.95 -18.31
N GLY A 99 12.11 -11.15 -19.19
CA GLY A 99 13.39 -10.49 -18.97
C GLY A 99 13.27 -8.97 -18.93
N ARG A 100 14.44 -8.33 -19.00
CA ARG A 100 14.60 -6.88 -19.02
C ARG A 100 15.70 -6.54 -20.02
N SER A 101 15.35 -5.70 -20.99
CA SER A 101 16.19 -5.46 -22.17
C SER A 101 16.52 -3.97 -22.30
N TRP A 102 17.66 -3.52 -21.78
CA TRP A 102 18.03 -2.10 -21.90
C TRP A 102 19.51 -1.75 -21.90
N ARG A 103 20.33 -2.37 -21.04
CA ARG A 103 21.76 -2.02 -20.96
C ARG A 103 22.52 -2.34 -22.23
N TRP A 104 22.18 -3.45 -22.87
CA TRP A 104 22.80 -3.86 -24.10
C TRP A 104 21.86 -4.72 -24.93
N TRP A 105 22.03 -4.62 -26.24
CA TRP A 105 21.31 -5.37 -27.25
C TRP A 105 22.30 -6.24 -28.04
N PRO A 106 21.85 -7.31 -28.71
CA PRO A 106 22.73 -8.18 -29.47
C PRO A 106 23.59 -7.43 -30.51
N GLU A 107 23.08 -6.34 -31.11
CA GLU A 107 23.86 -5.49 -32.02
C GLU A 107 25.04 -4.75 -31.36
N HIS A 108 25.09 -4.67 -30.02
CA HIS A 108 26.19 -4.05 -29.29
C HIS A 108 27.36 -5.02 -29.07
N LEU A 109 27.18 -6.32 -29.38
CA LEU A 109 28.22 -7.33 -29.20
C LEU A 109 29.15 -7.38 -30.41
N SER A 110 30.46 -7.41 -30.17
CA SER A 110 31.43 -7.79 -31.20
C SER A 110 31.30 -9.27 -31.55
N ALA A 111 31.74 -9.67 -32.74
CA ALA A 111 31.72 -11.09 -33.16
C ALA A 111 32.43 -12.02 -32.16
N SER A 112 33.58 -11.60 -31.61
CA SER A 112 34.31 -12.36 -30.60
C SER A 112 33.59 -12.46 -29.25
N SER A 113 32.80 -11.44 -28.88
CA SER A 113 31.99 -11.46 -27.66
C SER A 113 30.74 -12.32 -27.84
N GLU A 114 30.17 -12.32 -29.05
CA GLU A 114 29.03 -13.17 -29.40
C GLU A 114 29.42 -14.66 -29.35
N GLU A 115 30.58 -15.04 -29.88
CA GLU A 115 31.06 -16.43 -29.81
C GLU A 115 31.26 -16.89 -28.36
N LYS A 116 31.93 -16.07 -27.54
CA LYS A 116 32.10 -16.37 -26.10
C LYS A 116 30.78 -16.50 -25.37
N LEU A 117 29.78 -15.68 -25.72
CA LEU A 117 28.46 -15.78 -25.13
C LEU A 117 27.75 -17.08 -25.54
N ARG A 118 27.88 -17.49 -26.80
CA ARG A 118 27.34 -18.78 -27.29
C ARG A 118 28.00 -19.96 -26.59
N GLU A 119 29.33 -19.97 -26.49
CA GLU A 119 30.10 -20.97 -25.74
C GLU A 119 29.65 -21.03 -24.27
N TYR A 120 29.53 -19.87 -23.63
CA TYR A 120 29.06 -19.78 -22.24
C TYR A 120 27.62 -20.30 -22.07
N LEU A 121 26.70 -19.97 -22.98
CA LEU A 121 25.32 -20.45 -22.93
C LEU A 121 25.21 -21.97 -23.18
N ALA A 122 26.12 -22.53 -23.98
CA ALA A 122 26.21 -23.96 -24.23
C ALA A 122 26.89 -24.72 -23.07
N ALA A 123 27.70 -24.03 -22.26
CA ALA A 123 28.41 -24.62 -21.13
C ALA A 123 27.48 -24.90 -19.94
N GLY A 124 27.79 -25.94 -19.17
CA GLY A 124 27.03 -26.34 -17.97
C GLY A 124 27.06 -25.32 -16.83
N ASN A 125 27.95 -24.32 -16.88
CA ASN A 125 28.09 -23.26 -15.90
C ASN A 125 27.25 -22.00 -16.23
N ALA A 126 26.44 -22.01 -17.30
CA ALA A 126 25.52 -20.92 -17.63
C ALA A 126 24.55 -20.58 -16.47
N ALA A 127 24.25 -21.59 -15.64
CA ALA A 127 23.44 -21.50 -14.42
C ALA A 127 24.05 -20.58 -13.35
N ASP A 128 25.38 -20.39 -13.34
CA ASP A 128 26.06 -19.69 -12.26
C ASP A 128 25.67 -18.23 -12.14
N GLY A 129 25.35 -17.60 -13.28
CA GLY A 129 24.88 -16.22 -13.32
C GLY A 129 23.39 -16.06 -13.59
N THR A 130 22.62 -17.13 -13.79
CA THR A 130 21.18 -17.07 -14.13
C THR A 130 20.34 -17.62 -12.98
N CYS A 131 19.43 -16.79 -12.48
CA CYS A 131 18.50 -17.16 -11.43
C CYS A 131 17.12 -16.63 -11.78
N TYR A 132 16.13 -17.52 -11.90
CA TYR A 132 14.77 -17.23 -12.33
C TYR A 132 13.77 -17.69 -11.27
N TYR A 133 12.72 -16.90 -11.07
CA TYR A 133 11.57 -17.26 -10.26
C TYR A 133 10.52 -17.96 -11.13
N PHE A 134 10.14 -19.18 -10.76
CA PHE A 134 9.11 -19.94 -11.48
C PHE A 134 7.76 -19.79 -10.81
N ILE A 135 6.78 -19.33 -11.58
CA ILE A 135 5.37 -19.29 -11.16
C ILE A 135 4.69 -20.49 -11.84
N SER A 136 4.67 -21.62 -11.14
CA SER A 136 4.07 -22.86 -11.64
C SER A 136 2.62 -22.68 -12.08
N ALA A 137 1.84 -21.88 -11.34
CA ALA A 137 0.44 -21.58 -11.65
C ALA A 137 0.20 -20.96 -13.05
N LEU A 138 1.23 -20.34 -13.64
CA LEU A 138 1.18 -19.71 -14.96
C LEU A 138 2.12 -20.35 -15.99
N GLY A 139 2.96 -21.31 -15.58
CA GLY A 139 4.02 -21.83 -16.43
C GLY A 139 4.94 -20.72 -16.96
N LEU A 140 5.27 -19.75 -16.09
CA LEU A 140 5.96 -18.50 -16.40
C LEU A 140 7.22 -18.37 -15.53
N LEU A 141 8.30 -17.85 -16.09
CA LEU A 141 9.52 -17.54 -15.36
C LEU A 141 9.80 -16.04 -15.34
N LEU A 142 10.20 -15.52 -14.19
CA LEU A 142 10.62 -14.13 -14.02
C LEU A 142 12.14 -14.11 -13.82
N ALA A 143 12.86 -13.48 -14.75
CA ALA A 143 14.31 -13.42 -14.64
C ALA A 143 14.72 -12.45 -13.53
N ALA A 144 15.33 -12.97 -12.45
CA ALA A 144 15.92 -12.14 -11.40
C ALA A 144 17.36 -11.75 -11.79
N GLN A 145 18.16 -12.74 -12.19
CA GLN A 145 19.53 -12.56 -12.68
C GLN A 145 19.66 -13.04 -14.13
N GLY A 146 20.50 -12.36 -14.91
CA GLY A 146 20.69 -12.71 -16.33
C GLY A 146 19.58 -12.25 -17.26
N GLN A 147 18.85 -11.21 -16.89
CA GLN A 147 17.69 -10.68 -17.61
C GLN A 147 17.98 -10.34 -19.08
N SER A 148 19.16 -9.75 -19.37
CA SER A 148 19.55 -9.40 -20.75
C SER A 148 19.79 -10.61 -21.67
N ARG A 149 20.18 -11.77 -21.10
CA ARG A 149 20.42 -13.00 -21.89
C ARG A 149 19.13 -13.53 -22.52
N VAL A 150 17.99 -13.28 -21.88
CA VAL A 150 16.68 -13.67 -22.39
C VAL A 150 16.44 -13.04 -23.76
N ASN A 151 16.65 -11.72 -23.87
CA ASN A 151 16.49 -10.99 -25.13
C ASN A 151 17.49 -11.45 -26.21
N TYR A 152 18.76 -11.67 -25.85
CA TYR A 152 19.74 -12.22 -26.77
C TYR A 152 19.26 -13.56 -27.35
N CYS A 153 18.80 -14.47 -26.49
CA CYS A 153 18.30 -15.77 -26.93
C CYS A 153 17.04 -15.64 -27.81
N ARG A 154 16.12 -14.71 -27.49
CA ARG A 154 14.95 -14.43 -28.31
C ARG A 154 15.30 -13.92 -29.71
N GLN A 155 16.32 -13.07 -29.84
CA GLN A 155 16.73 -12.53 -31.15
C GLN A 155 17.56 -13.49 -32.00
N ARG A 156 18.18 -14.49 -31.37
CA ARG A 156 18.99 -15.51 -32.05
C ARG A 156 18.28 -16.85 -32.17
N ASP A 157 16.97 -16.88 -31.91
CA ASP A 157 16.12 -18.08 -31.93
C ASP A 157 16.68 -19.25 -31.12
N ILE A 158 17.33 -18.94 -29.99
CA ILE A 158 17.84 -19.93 -29.05
C ILE A 158 16.66 -20.36 -28.16
N PRO A 159 16.21 -21.62 -28.22
CA PRO A 159 14.93 -22.02 -27.62
C PRO A 159 15.00 -22.22 -26.10
N PHE A 160 16.20 -22.50 -25.55
CA PHE A 160 16.37 -22.83 -24.14
C PHE A 160 17.55 -22.09 -23.51
N ILE A 161 17.40 -21.70 -22.24
CA ILE A 161 18.47 -21.16 -21.40
C ILE A 161 18.62 -22.07 -20.18
N THR A 162 19.86 -22.38 -19.79
CA THR A 162 20.14 -23.07 -18.53
C THR A 162 20.13 -22.05 -17.39
N ALA A 163 19.32 -22.28 -16.35
CA ALA A 163 19.19 -21.38 -15.20
C ALA A 163 18.95 -22.11 -13.88
N ARG A 164 19.34 -21.48 -12.76
CA ARG A 164 18.83 -21.84 -11.44
C ARG A 164 17.39 -21.36 -11.32
N VAL A 165 16.51 -22.26 -10.88
CA VAL A 165 15.08 -21.97 -10.75
C VAL A 165 14.69 -22.05 -9.29
N THR A 166 14.05 -21.00 -8.79
CA THR A 166 13.43 -20.96 -7.46
C THR A 166 11.94 -20.81 -7.64
N GLU A 167 11.13 -21.58 -6.91
CA GLU A 167 9.68 -21.44 -6.96
C GLU A 167 9.26 -20.11 -6.35
N LEU A 168 8.38 -19.38 -7.03
CA LEU A 168 7.69 -18.22 -6.52
C LEU A 168 6.20 -18.56 -6.43
N PRO A 169 5.69 -18.87 -5.22
CA PRO A 169 4.31 -19.26 -5.05
C PRO A 169 3.40 -18.10 -5.46
N TYR A 170 2.33 -18.43 -6.19
CA TYR A 170 1.27 -17.49 -6.52
C TYR A 170 -0.07 -18.03 -6.03
N PRO A 171 -0.94 -17.21 -5.40
CA PRO A 171 -2.18 -17.71 -4.82
C PRO A 171 -3.09 -18.34 -5.88
N PRO A 172 -3.80 -19.44 -5.56
CA PRO A 172 -4.79 -20.02 -6.47
C PRO A 172 -5.97 -19.06 -6.71
N ALA A 173 -6.64 -19.27 -7.84
CA ALA A 173 -7.67 -18.36 -8.37
C ALA A 173 -8.89 -18.18 -7.44
N ASP A 174 -9.27 -19.24 -6.72
CA ASP A 174 -10.40 -19.30 -5.79
C ASP A 174 -10.25 -18.38 -4.57
N ARG A 175 -9.01 -18.00 -4.22
CA ARG A 175 -8.71 -17.06 -3.13
C ARG A 175 -8.91 -15.60 -3.54
N PHE A 176 -9.06 -15.31 -4.83
CA PHE A 176 -9.29 -13.97 -5.33
C PHE A 176 -10.78 -13.70 -5.55
N LYS A 177 -11.21 -12.50 -5.17
CA LYS A 177 -12.52 -11.96 -5.52
C LYS A 177 -12.34 -10.63 -6.21
N LEU A 178 -12.91 -10.50 -7.41
CA LEU A 178 -12.87 -9.27 -8.19
C LEU A 178 -14.15 -8.47 -7.96
N TYR A 179 -14.03 -7.17 -7.71
CA TYR A 179 -15.14 -6.27 -7.50
C TYR A 179 -15.03 -5.08 -8.46
N HIS A 180 -16.15 -4.71 -9.06
CA HIS A 180 -16.26 -3.49 -9.85
C HIS A 180 -17.06 -2.47 -9.06
N VAL A 181 -16.43 -1.34 -8.75
CA VAL A 181 -17.00 -0.33 -7.84
C VAL A 181 -16.99 1.03 -8.53
N SER A 182 -18.05 1.81 -8.32
CA SER A 182 -18.18 3.16 -8.85
C SER A 182 -18.43 4.15 -7.71
N LYS A 183 -17.76 5.30 -7.75
CA LYS A 183 -17.99 6.45 -6.87
C LYS A 183 -18.07 7.71 -7.72
N GLY A 184 -19.29 8.25 -7.89
CA GLY A 184 -19.55 9.31 -8.84
C GLY A 184 -19.18 8.88 -10.27
N ALA A 185 -18.33 9.68 -10.94
CA ALA A 185 -17.82 9.37 -12.28
C ALA A 185 -16.66 8.35 -12.28
N THR A 186 -16.06 8.07 -11.13
CA THR A 186 -14.89 7.19 -11.02
C THR A 186 -15.32 5.74 -10.98
N ARG A 187 -14.82 4.93 -11.93
CA ARG A 187 -14.98 3.47 -11.94
C ARG A 187 -13.63 2.82 -11.68
N GLN A 188 -13.59 1.92 -10.71
CA GLN A 188 -12.40 1.14 -10.39
C GLN A 188 -12.73 -0.34 -10.27
N SER A 189 -11.72 -1.17 -10.49
CA SER A 189 -11.79 -2.61 -10.22
C SER A 189 -10.82 -2.92 -9.09
N TRP A 190 -11.29 -3.67 -8.10
CA TRP A 190 -10.51 -4.06 -6.93
C TRP A 190 -10.44 -5.57 -6.84
N VAL A 191 -9.29 -6.10 -6.47
CA VAL A 191 -9.11 -7.52 -6.20
C VAL A 191 -8.88 -7.69 -4.70
N VAL A 192 -9.60 -8.62 -4.10
CA VAL A 192 -9.42 -8.99 -2.70
C VAL A 192 -8.89 -10.41 -2.61
N LEU A 193 -7.83 -10.60 -1.82
CA LEU A 193 -7.24 -11.88 -1.50
C LEU A 193 -7.66 -12.32 -0.09
N ASN A 194 -8.18 -13.55 0.05
CA ASN A 194 -8.61 -14.17 1.32
C ASN A 194 -9.60 -13.33 2.13
N ASP A 195 -10.46 -12.57 1.48
CA ASP A 195 -11.41 -11.67 2.14
C ASP A 195 -10.75 -10.64 3.09
N ARG A 196 -9.45 -10.38 2.93
CA ARG A 196 -8.67 -9.53 3.85
C ARG A 196 -7.88 -8.46 3.13
N TYR A 197 -7.07 -8.82 2.14
CA TYR A 197 -6.16 -7.87 1.50
C TYR A 197 -6.77 -7.34 0.21
N LEU A 198 -6.81 -6.03 0.02
CA LEU A 198 -7.37 -5.38 -1.16
C LEU A 198 -6.28 -4.66 -1.95
N GLN A 199 -6.26 -4.86 -3.27
CA GLN A 199 -5.46 -4.08 -4.22
C GLN A 199 -6.34 -3.52 -5.33
N ALA A 200 -6.12 -2.25 -5.68
CA ALA A 200 -6.74 -1.63 -6.84
C ALA A 200 -6.05 -2.08 -8.14
N VAL A 201 -6.83 -2.42 -9.15
CA VAL A 201 -6.34 -2.80 -10.47
C VAL A 201 -5.90 -1.54 -11.21
N GLN A 202 -4.58 -1.41 -11.41
CA GLN A 202 -3.98 -0.26 -12.09
C GLN A 202 -4.21 -0.29 -13.61
N TRP A 203 -4.16 -1.48 -14.22
CA TRP A 203 -4.29 -1.66 -15.67
C TRP A 203 -5.46 -2.57 -16.06
N PRO A 204 -6.73 -2.12 -15.89
CA PRO A 204 -7.90 -2.99 -16.10
C PRO A 204 -7.95 -3.68 -17.47
N ARG A 205 -7.47 -3.01 -18.52
CA ARG A 205 -7.48 -3.57 -19.90
C ARG A 205 -6.55 -4.76 -20.09
N ILE A 206 -5.55 -4.94 -19.22
CA ILE A 206 -4.56 -6.02 -19.28
C ILE A 206 -4.79 -7.01 -18.14
N THR A 207 -4.95 -6.49 -16.93
CA THR A 207 -5.14 -7.28 -15.71
C THR A 207 -6.47 -8.04 -15.73
N LEU A 208 -7.60 -7.42 -16.12
CA LEU A 208 -8.89 -8.11 -16.03
C LEU A 208 -8.99 -9.32 -16.98
N PRO A 209 -8.58 -9.23 -18.26
CA PRO A 209 -8.54 -10.41 -19.13
C PRO A 209 -7.58 -11.49 -18.63
N ALA A 210 -6.43 -11.10 -18.07
CA ALA A 210 -5.46 -12.04 -17.50
C ALA A 210 -6.03 -12.77 -16.27
N LEU A 211 -6.66 -12.05 -15.36
CA LEU A 211 -7.31 -12.61 -14.17
C LEU A 211 -8.52 -13.48 -14.51
N ALA A 212 -9.33 -13.06 -15.49
CA ALA A 212 -10.46 -13.87 -15.96
C ALA A 212 -9.96 -15.20 -16.55
N ARG A 213 -8.87 -15.18 -17.33
CA ARG A 213 -8.23 -16.39 -17.86
C ARG A 213 -7.66 -17.26 -16.74
N TYR A 214 -7.07 -16.64 -15.71
CA TYR A 214 -6.56 -17.32 -14.51
C TYR A 214 -7.65 -17.98 -13.67
N GLY A 215 -8.93 -17.60 -13.86
CA GLY A 215 -10.08 -18.18 -13.16
C GLY A 215 -10.67 -17.27 -12.08
N VAL A 216 -10.30 -15.99 -12.05
CA VAL A 216 -10.87 -15.02 -11.11
C VAL A 216 -12.17 -14.47 -11.67
N HIS A 217 -13.22 -14.49 -10.86
CA HIS A 217 -14.56 -14.05 -11.25
C HIS A 217 -14.99 -12.78 -10.49
N SER A 218 -15.77 -11.94 -11.18
CA SER A 218 -16.36 -10.75 -10.59
C SER A 218 -17.54 -11.09 -9.69
N THR A 219 -17.69 -10.39 -8.59
CA THR A 219 -18.83 -10.50 -7.67
C THR A 219 -19.23 -9.14 -7.10
N SER A 220 -20.38 -9.09 -6.42
CA SER A 220 -20.89 -7.87 -5.79
C SER A 220 -20.14 -7.57 -4.48
N TRP A 221 -19.88 -6.28 -4.22
CA TRP A 221 -19.25 -5.85 -2.98
C TRP A 221 -20.07 -6.28 -1.75
N PRO A 222 -19.49 -7.04 -0.80
CA PRO A 222 -20.27 -7.62 0.28
C PRO A 222 -20.45 -6.63 1.44
N LEU A 223 -21.57 -6.74 2.14
CA LEU A 223 -21.91 -5.86 3.28
C LEU A 223 -20.97 -6.04 4.48
N ILE A 224 -20.25 -7.16 4.56
CA ILE A 224 -19.29 -7.41 5.65
C ILE A 224 -18.05 -6.51 5.53
N PHE A 225 -17.70 -6.05 4.33
CA PHE A 225 -16.54 -5.20 4.13
C PHE A 225 -16.87 -3.72 4.42
N PRO A 226 -15.86 -2.89 4.72
CA PRO A 226 -16.04 -1.46 4.84
C PRO A 226 -16.77 -0.87 3.63
N ALA A 227 -17.52 0.21 3.88
CA ALA A 227 -18.17 0.95 2.82
C ALA A 227 -17.15 1.40 1.77
N THR A 228 -17.53 1.30 0.50
CA THR A 228 -16.66 1.59 -0.64
C THR A 228 -16.08 3.00 -0.58
N ASP A 229 -16.83 3.97 -0.05
CA ASP A 229 -16.40 5.36 0.09
C ASP A 229 -15.17 5.54 0.99
N LEU A 230 -15.07 4.74 2.05
CA LEU A 230 -13.93 4.75 2.98
C LEU A 230 -12.70 4.10 2.32
N ILE A 231 -12.92 3.06 1.53
CA ILE A 231 -11.84 2.39 0.79
C ILE A 231 -11.26 3.31 -0.28
N PHE A 232 -12.10 4.08 -0.99
CA PHE A 232 -11.60 5.10 -1.93
C PHE A 232 -10.68 6.12 -1.26
N ALA A 233 -10.93 6.48 0.00
CA ALA A 233 -10.05 7.39 0.74
C ALA A 233 -8.72 6.71 1.11
N GLU A 234 -8.76 5.46 1.59
CA GLU A 234 -7.58 4.70 1.99
C GLU A 234 -6.69 4.33 0.78
N LEU A 235 -7.28 4.11 -0.40
CA LEU A 235 -6.58 3.83 -1.65
C LEU A 235 -5.69 4.98 -2.15
N HIS A 236 -5.88 6.20 -1.64
CA HIS A 236 -4.98 7.32 -1.95
C HIS A 236 -3.59 7.13 -1.32
N ASN A 237 -3.50 6.41 -0.19
CA ASN A 237 -2.23 6.15 0.49
C ASN A 237 -2.20 4.73 1.10
N PRO A 238 -2.17 3.69 0.24
CA PRO A 238 -2.20 2.31 0.71
C PRO A 238 -0.92 1.99 1.48
N GLN A 239 -1.05 1.35 2.63
CA GLN A 239 0.10 0.96 3.43
C GLN A 239 0.88 -0.19 2.76
N PRO A 240 2.22 -0.20 2.85
CA PRO A 240 2.99 -1.34 2.40
C PRO A 240 2.73 -2.52 3.35
N VAL A 241 2.39 -3.67 2.78
CA VAL A 241 2.32 -4.93 3.52
C VAL A 241 3.54 -5.75 3.16
N GLN A 242 4.30 -6.16 4.19
CA GLN A 242 5.62 -6.80 4.04
C GLN A 242 5.61 -8.11 3.25
N GLU A 243 4.43 -8.67 2.96
CA GLU A 243 4.29 -9.91 2.18
C GLU A 243 4.25 -9.66 0.66
N PHE A 244 3.79 -8.49 0.21
CA PHE A 244 3.50 -8.22 -1.20
C PHE A 244 4.37 -7.10 -1.78
N ILE A 245 4.64 -7.19 -3.08
CA ILE A 245 5.43 -6.18 -3.79
C ILE A 245 4.64 -4.88 -3.95
N ALA A 246 3.37 -4.98 -4.35
CA ALA A 246 2.49 -3.84 -4.47
C ALA A 246 1.79 -3.56 -3.12
N PRO A 247 1.62 -2.29 -2.73
CA PRO A 247 0.93 -1.95 -1.49
C PRO A 247 -0.53 -2.42 -1.54
N CYS A 248 -1.09 -2.77 -0.39
CA CYS A 248 -2.47 -3.24 -0.28
C CYS A 248 -3.13 -2.74 1.00
N ILE A 249 -4.46 -2.77 1.03
CA ILE A 249 -5.24 -2.40 2.20
C ILE A 249 -5.62 -3.67 2.94
N ASP A 250 -5.30 -3.75 4.23
CA ASP A 250 -5.85 -4.78 5.11
C ASP A 250 -7.26 -4.35 5.57
N LEU A 251 -8.28 -5.00 5.03
CA LEU A 251 -9.68 -4.72 5.31
C LEU A 251 -10.03 -4.96 6.79
N HIS A 252 -9.38 -5.91 7.47
CA HIS A 252 -9.63 -6.14 8.89
C HIS A 252 -9.09 -5.00 9.75
N VAL A 253 -7.88 -4.51 9.42
CA VAL A 253 -7.29 -3.35 10.11
C VAL A 253 -8.14 -2.11 9.87
N LEU A 254 -8.62 -1.91 8.65
CA LEU A 254 -9.53 -0.80 8.33
C LEU A 254 -10.85 -0.90 9.10
N GLN A 255 -11.45 -2.09 9.20
CA GLN A 255 -12.65 -2.31 10.01
C GLN A 255 -12.42 -1.99 11.50
N GLN A 256 -11.28 -2.42 12.05
CA GLN A 256 -10.92 -2.12 13.45
C GLN A 256 -10.75 -0.63 13.68
N LYS A 257 -10.09 0.08 12.76
CA LYS A 257 -9.94 1.54 12.79
C LYS A 257 -11.30 2.24 12.79
N ILE A 258 -12.21 1.84 11.90
CA ILE A 258 -13.57 2.38 11.81
C ILE A 258 -14.34 2.12 13.12
N ALA A 259 -14.26 0.91 13.66
CA ALA A 259 -14.94 0.55 14.90
C ALA A 259 -14.41 1.36 16.10
N ALA A 260 -13.09 1.57 16.18
CA ALA A 260 -12.46 2.38 17.22
C ALA A 260 -12.89 3.86 17.13
N GLU A 261 -12.93 4.43 15.93
CA GLU A 261 -13.40 5.80 15.69
C GLU A 261 -14.88 5.97 16.08
N GLN A 262 -15.73 5.00 15.73
CA GLN A 262 -17.14 4.99 16.13
C GLN A 262 -17.32 4.86 17.64
N GLN A 263 -16.53 4.02 18.30
CA GLN A 263 -16.55 3.86 19.75
C GLN A 263 -16.10 5.17 20.44
N ALA A 264 -15.03 5.80 19.96
CA ALA A 264 -14.55 7.09 20.47
C ALA A 264 -15.60 8.21 20.30
N ALA A 265 -16.27 8.24 19.14
CA ALA A 265 -17.36 9.17 18.88
C ALA A 265 -18.55 8.93 19.84
N ARG A 266 -18.92 7.68 20.08
CA ARG A 266 -19.97 7.32 21.06
C ARG A 266 -19.60 7.73 22.48
N LEU A 267 -18.36 7.50 22.90
CA LEU A 267 -17.89 7.89 24.24
C LEU A 267 -17.86 9.41 24.41
N THR A 268 -17.57 10.16 23.35
CA THR A 268 -17.60 11.63 23.37
C THR A 268 -19.04 12.17 23.35
N ALA A 269 -19.96 11.47 22.68
CA ALA A 269 -21.37 11.82 22.62
C ALA A 269 -22.14 11.47 23.90
N GLN A 270 -21.69 10.47 24.68
CA GLN A 270 -22.33 10.16 25.95
C GLN A 270 -22.14 11.33 26.94
N PRO A 271 -23.24 11.82 27.56
CA PRO A 271 -23.16 12.93 28.50
C PRO A 271 -22.31 12.52 29.71
N LYS A 272 -21.14 13.12 29.85
CA LYS A 272 -20.27 12.91 31.01
C LYS A 272 -20.79 13.77 32.16
N LYS A 273 -20.87 13.18 33.36
CA LYS A 273 -21.10 13.96 34.59
C LYS A 273 -19.84 14.81 34.82
N MET A 274 -19.98 16.12 34.83
CA MET A 274 -18.89 17.08 35.02
C MET A 274 -19.25 18.05 36.14
N ALA A 275 -18.27 18.42 36.94
CA ALA A 275 -18.40 19.54 37.88
C ALA A 275 -18.19 20.87 37.13
N ILE A 276 -18.66 22.00 37.67
CA ILE A 276 -18.39 23.32 37.07
C ILE A 276 -16.87 23.57 37.01
N GLY A 277 -16.12 23.04 37.99
CA GLY A 277 -14.66 23.03 38.03
C GLY A 277 -13.98 22.41 36.80
N ASP A 278 -14.63 21.44 36.15
CA ASP A 278 -14.09 20.73 34.99
C ASP A 278 -14.47 21.41 33.65
N MET A 279 -15.26 22.48 33.70
CA MET A 279 -15.67 23.25 32.53
C MET A 279 -14.63 24.34 32.23
N ASP A 280 -14.40 24.57 30.94
CA ASP A 280 -13.43 25.57 30.46
C ASP A 280 -14.05 26.98 30.56
N ILE A 281 -14.24 27.47 31.79
CA ILE A 281 -14.85 28.77 32.10
C ILE A 281 -13.73 29.77 32.42
N VAL A 282 -13.70 30.87 31.68
CA VAL A 282 -12.76 31.97 31.92
C VAL A 282 -12.97 32.55 33.33
N ASN A 283 -11.88 32.73 34.09
CA ASN A 283 -11.85 33.27 35.46
C ASN A 283 -12.41 32.37 36.58
N LEU A 284 -12.61 31.07 36.34
CA LEU A 284 -13.12 30.16 37.38
C LEU A 284 -12.25 30.09 38.65
N GLY A 285 -10.93 30.16 38.48
CA GLY A 285 -9.99 30.19 39.60
C GLY A 285 -10.21 31.39 40.53
N ALA A 286 -10.38 32.59 39.96
CA ALA A 286 -10.64 33.81 40.75
C ALA A 286 -11.95 33.72 41.53
N VAL A 287 -13.01 33.16 40.92
CA VAL A 287 -14.32 32.94 41.57
C VAL A 287 -14.22 31.91 42.69
N SER A 288 -13.46 30.83 42.50
CA SER A 288 -13.25 29.82 43.54
C SER A 288 -12.49 30.39 44.74
N PHE A 289 -11.46 31.20 44.50
CA PHE A 289 -10.69 31.85 45.58
C PHE A 289 -11.54 32.85 46.37
N THR A 290 -12.35 33.67 45.70
CA THR A 290 -13.23 34.62 46.40
C THR A 290 -14.30 33.92 47.22
N LEU A 291 -14.94 32.86 46.68
CA LEU A 291 -15.92 32.07 47.42
C LEU A 291 -15.32 31.39 48.66
N MET A 292 -14.11 30.82 48.53
CA MET A 292 -13.41 30.22 49.66
C MET A 292 -13.05 31.26 50.73
N PHE A 293 -12.62 32.46 50.33
CA PHE A 293 -12.31 33.56 51.25
C PHE A 293 -13.55 33.98 52.06
N PHE A 294 -14.69 34.20 51.39
CA PHE A 294 -15.94 34.56 52.09
C PHE A 294 -16.46 33.43 52.98
N PHE A 295 -16.34 32.17 52.54
CA PHE A 295 -16.70 31.02 53.35
C PHE A 295 -15.88 30.98 54.65
N LEU A 296 -14.56 31.05 54.57
CA LEU A 296 -13.68 31.04 55.74
C LEU A 296 -13.92 32.23 56.66
N LEU A 297 -14.07 33.44 56.11
CA LEU A 297 -14.34 34.65 56.90
C LEU A 297 -15.70 34.53 57.64
N SER A 298 -16.72 34.01 56.95
CA SER A 298 -18.05 33.81 57.54
C SER A 298 -18.05 32.71 58.61
N LEU A 299 -17.27 31.63 58.44
CA LEU A 299 -17.10 30.57 59.43
C LEU A 299 -16.45 31.09 60.72
N VAL A 300 -15.41 31.92 60.58
CA VAL A 300 -14.72 32.56 61.71
C VAL A 300 -15.66 33.52 62.44
N ALA A 301 -16.39 34.36 61.70
CA ALA A 301 -17.37 35.28 62.29
C ALA A 301 -18.52 34.57 63.01
N ALA A 302 -19.04 33.48 62.43
CA ALA A 302 -20.07 32.65 63.06
C ALA A 302 -19.53 31.96 64.34
N GLY A 303 -18.29 31.47 64.31
CA GLY A 303 -17.63 30.84 65.46
C GLY A 303 -17.37 31.82 66.62
N MET A 304 -16.98 33.07 66.31
CA MET A 304 -16.76 34.11 67.34
C MET A 304 -18.06 34.63 67.96
N THR A 305 -19.17 34.57 67.23
CA THR A 305 -20.48 35.04 67.69
C THR A 305 -21.35 33.92 68.26
N VAL A 306 -20.90 32.66 68.20
CA VAL A 306 -21.67 31.46 68.57
C VAL A 306 -23.01 31.38 67.82
N GLY A 307 -23.15 32.11 66.70
CA GLY A 307 -24.40 32.23 65.96
C GLY A 307 -25.47 33.12 66.63
N GLU A 308 -25.16 33.80 67.72
CA GLU A 308 -26.10 34.69 68.41
C GLU A 308 -26.05 36.13 67.87
N GLY A 309 -27.22 36.77 67.84
CA GLY A 309 -27.39 38.13 67.32
C GLY A 309 -27.44 38.22 65.78
N TRP A 310 -27.75 39.42 65.29
CA TRP A 310 -27.94 39.67 63.85
C TRP A 310 -26.67 39.37 63.02
N VAL A 311 -25.49 39.60 63.59
CA VAL A 311 -24.20 39.33 62.93
C VAL A 311 -23.93 37.82 62.81
N GLY A 312 -24.28 37.03 63.83
CA GLY A 312 -24.20 35.57 63.80
C GLY A 312 -25.14 34.96 62.75
N LEU A 313 -26.38 35.45 62.67
CA LEU A 313 -27.35 34.99 61.68
C LEU A 313 -26.94 35.32 60.23
N ILE A 314 -26.44 36.53 59.99
CA ILE A 314 -25.96 36.94 58.66
C ILE A 314 -24.73 36.12 58.24
N SER A 315 -23.78 35.88 59.16
CA SER A 315 -22.58 35.08 58.87
C SER A 315 -22.91 33.62 58.58
N LEU A 316 -23.85 33.01 59.30
CA LEU A 316 -24.34 31.66 59.00
C LEU A 316 -25.00 31.57 57.61
N LEU A 317 -25.78 32.58 57.22
CA LEU A 317 -26.42 32.63 55.90
C LEU A 317 -25.39 32.74 54.78
N ILE A 318 -24.37 33.59 54.93
CA ILE A 318 -23.26 33.73 53.98
C ILE A 318 -22.45 32.43 53.91
N CYS A 319 -22.20 31.77 55.05
CA CYS A 319 -21.51 30.49 55.13
C CYS A 319 -22.27 29.39 54.38
N ALA A 320 -23.59 29.30 54.56
CA ALA A 320 -24.42 28.33 53.87
C ALA A 320 -24.45 28.57 52.35
N MET A 321 -24.57 29.83 51.91
CA MET A 321 -24.59 30.18 50.49
C MET A 321 -23.25 29.91 49.81
N SER A 322 -22.14 30.37 50.41
CA SER A 322 -20.80 30.17 49.86
C SER A 322 -20.40 28.68 49.87
N GLY A 323 -20.75 27.93 50.91
CA GLY A 323 -20.57 26.48 50.97
C GLY A 323 -21.36 25.73 49.90
N SER A 324 -22.61 26.13 49.65
CA SER A 324 -23.44 25.54 48.59
C SER A 324 -22.87 25.80 47.17
N LEU A 325 -22.37 27.00 46.91
CA LEU A 325 -21.70 27.35 45.65
C LEU A 325 -20.38 26.60 45.46
N LEU A 326 -19.57 26.44 46.51
CA LEU A 326 -18.36 25.61 46.48
C LEU A 326 -18.68 24.13 46.23
N LEU A 327 -19.77 23.61 46.80
CA LEU A 327 -20.24 22.27 46.50
C LEU A 327 -20.68 22.12 45.04
N MET A 328 -21.33 23.12 44.43
CA MET A 328 -21.66 23.08 43.00
C MET A 328 -20.42 23.14 42.09
N LEU A 329 -19.34 23.77 42.55
CA LEU A 329 -18.08 23.81 41.81
C LEU A 329 -17.38 22.44 41.74
N VAL A 330 -17.54 21.61 42.77
CA VAL A 330 -16.84 20.31 42.91
C VAL A 330 -17.75 19.11 42.62
N ALA A 331 -19.05 19.20 42.93
CA ALA A 331 -19.98 18.11 42.72
C ALA A 331 -20.34 17.96 41.23
N PRO A 332 -20.31 16.74 40.68
CA PRO A 332 -20.56 16.50 39.26
C PRO A 332 -22.08 16.46 38.98
N ILE A 333 -22.71 17.63 39.11
CA ILE A 333 -24.16 17.83 38.98
C ILE A 333 -24.57 17.96 37.50
N PHE A 334 -23.68 18.46 36.65
CA PHE A 334 -23.99 18.74 35.25
C PHE A 334 -23.76 17.52 34.36
N ARG A 335 -24.73 17.21 33.51
CA ARG A 335 -24.57 16.29 32.38
C ARG A 335 -24.31 17.12 31.13
N VAL A 336 -23.06 17.16 30.69
CA VAL A 336 -22.67 17.90 29.50
C VAL A 336 -22.41 16.90 28.37
N ALA A 337 -23.18 16.99 27.30
CA ALA A 337 -22.84 16.37 26.03
C ALA A 337 -22.04 17.39 25.22
N LYS A 338 -20.78 17.09 24.88
CA LYS A 338 -20.07 17.92 23.91
C LYS A 338 -20.74 17.69 22.56
N HIS A 339 -21.48 18.69 22.09
CA HIS A 339 -21.95 18.69 20.72
C HIS A 339 -20.70 18.70 19.83
N PRO A 340 -20.52 17.77 18.87
CA PRO A 340 -19.44 17.87 17.92
C PRO A 340 -19.66 19.19 17.18
N ALA A 341 -18.78 20.17 17.42
CA ALA A 341 -18.74 21.38 16.64
C ALA A 341 -18.52 20.95 15.18
N SER A 342 -19.36 21.46 14.29
CA SER A 342 -19.24 21.30 12.85
C SER A 342 -17.81 21.62 12.43
N ARG A 343 -17.10 20.59 11.94
CA ARG A 343 -16.11 20.78 10.89
C ARG A 343 -16.89 21.34 9.69
N ASP A 344 -16.95 22.65 9.58
CA ASP A 344 -17.19 23.42 8.35
C ASP A 344 -17.27 24.92 8.71
N ALA A 345 -16.09 25.51 8.87
CA ALA A 345 -15.82 26.93 8.61
C ALA A 345 -14.29 27.10 8.58
N GLN A 346 -13.65 26.54 7.54
CA GLN A 346 -12.38 27.11 7.10
C GLN A 346 -12.69 28.54 6.61
N PRO A 347 -12.06 29.60 7.13
CA PRO A 347 -12.09 30.87 6.44
C PRO A 347 -11.35 30.68 5.11
N VAL A 348 -12.09 30.82 4.01
CA VAL A 348 -11.52 30.99 2.68
C VAL A 348 -10.61 32.22 2.75
N HIS A 349 -9.33 31.99 2.57
CA HIS A 349 -8.36 33.07 2.43
C HIS A 349 -8.56 33.66 1.02
N GLU A 350 -9.36 34.73 0.92
CA GLU A 350 -9.33 35.58 -0.27
C GLU A 350 -7.98 36.32 -0.31
N PRO A 351 -7.21 36.25 -1.41
CA PRO A 351 -6.04 37.10 -1.59
C PRO A 351 -6.49 38.52 -1.98
N SER A 352 -6.16 39.48 -1.12
CA SER A 352 -6.37 40.91 -1.38
C SER A 352 -5.47 41.41 -2.53
N PRO A 353 -5.95 42.30 -3.42
CA PRO A 353 -5.21 42.74 -4.59
C PRO A 353 -4.43 44.02 -4.30
N GLU A 354 -3.19 43.92 -3.82
CA GLU A 354 -2.28 45.08 -3.85
C GLU A 354 -0.81 44.68 -3.75
N SER A 355 -0.17 44.49 -4.91
CA SER A 355 1.25 44.84 -5.16
C SER A 355 1.66 44.27 -6.52
N ALA A 356 1.32 45.00 -7.58
CA ALA A 356 1.96 44.86 -8.88
C ALA A 356 2.68 46.18 -9.19
N LYS A 357 3.94 46.29 -8.74
CA LYS A 357 4.90 47.21 -9.36
C LYS A 357 5.51 46.48 -10.57
N PRO A 358 5.50 47.09 -11.77
CA PRO A 358 6.14 46.49 -12.94
C PRO A 358 7.67 46.57 -12.81
N PRO A 359 8.41 45.57 -13.35
CA PRO A 359 9.86 45.61 -13.38
C PRO A 359 10.33 46.65 -14.41
N THR A 360 11.27 47.47 -13.96
CA THR A 360 12.02 48.44 -14.74
C THR A 360 12.85 47.73 -15.81
N ASP A 361 12.80 48.29 -17.02
CA ASP A 361 13.67 47.95 -18.14
C ASP A 361 15.16 47.95 -17.73
N ILE A 362 15.89 46.93 -18.19
CA ILE A 362 17.34 46.96 -18.29
C ILE A 362 17.68 46.89 -19.78
N ALA A 363 18.36 47.94 -20.22
CA ALA A 363 19.04 48.07 -21.50
C ALA A 363 20.30 47.20 -21.60
#